data_AF-A0A9D7AJI5-F1
#
_entry.id   AF-A0A9D7AJI5-F1
#
_cell.length_a   1.000
_cell.length_b   1.000
_cell.length_c   1.000
_cell.angle_alpha   90.00
_cell.angle_beta   90.00
_cell.angle_gamma   90.00
#
_symmetry.space_group_name_H-M   'P 1'
#
loop_
_entity.id
_entity.type
_entity.pdbx_description
1 polymer ?
#
loop_
_entity_poly.entity_id
_entity_poly.type
_entity_poly.pdbx_seq_one_letter_code
_entity_poly.pdbx_strand_id
1 'polypeptide(L)'
;MGGTGSGTPGGWGPQDEENARNREQQQNRFDELSKIYDKNSPSQELTIDGQTIRQGSGGNRYTTRVFESQNLTDNQIYNYAEQLAGQPLTKVKDGIYTTRLQDGTNITLRNISSSNTGARWTVDIKGNPQMTQLENGLRNIEIKFR
;
A
#
# COMPACT_ATOMS: atom_id res chain seq x y z
N MET A 1 7.36 -44.97 -15.01
CA MET A 1 7.60 -43.63 -14.42
C MET A 1 7.24 -42.60 -15.48
N GLY A 2 6.09 -41.95 -15.36
CA GLY A 2 5.65 -40.90 -16.30
C GLY A 2 5.04 -39.77 -15.48
N GLY A 3 5.75 -38.65 -15.39
CA GLY A 3 5.31 -37.47 -14.65
C GLY A 3 4.19 -36.77 -15.41
N THR A 4 3.04 -36.63 -14.75
CA THR A 4 1.95 -35.77 -15.22
C THR A 4 2.34 -34.31 -14.93
N GLY A 5 2.93 -33.65 -15.92
CA GLY A 5 2.94 -32.18 -15.96
C GLY A 5 1.53 -31.71 -16.25
N SER A 6 0.79 -31.37 -15.21
CA SER A 6 -0.50 -30.68 -15.29
C SER A 6 -0.25 -29.26 -15.79
N GLY A 7 -0.02 -29.10 -17.10
CA GLY A 7 -0.12 -27.83 -17.78
C GLY A 7 -1.59 -27.49 -17.97
N THR A 8 -2.05 -26.44 -17.31
CA THR A 8 -3.36 -25.82 -17.57
C THR A 8 -3.43 -25.36 -19.03
N PRO A 9 -4.57 -25.52 -19.74
CA PRO A 9 -4.67 -25.13 -21.15
C PRO A 9 -4.65 -23.60 -21.27
N GLY A 10 -3.51 -23.02 -21.68
CA GLY A 10 -3.41 -21.57 -21.87
C GLY A 10 -2.02 -20.97 -22.00
N GLY A 11 -0.92 -21.73 -21.86
CA GLY A 11 0.43 -21.21 -22.07
C GLY A 11 0.91 -20.18 -21.02
N TRP A 12 0.18 -20.02 -19.91
CA TRP A 12 0.58 -19.19 -18.78
C TRP A 12 1.69 -19.89 -18.00
N GLY A 13 2.83 -19.24 -17.84
CA GLY A 13 3.88 -19.72 -16.95
C GLY A 13 3.61 -19.32 -15.49
N PRO A 14 4.27 -19.97 -14.50
CA PRO A 14 4.15 -19.60 -13.09
C PRO A 14 4.44 -18.12 -12.79
N GLN A 15 5.32 -17.51 -13.57
CA GLN A 15 5.66 -16.08 -13.46
C GLN A 15 4.52 -15.16 -13.92
N ASP A 16 3.79 -15.57 -14.96
CA ASP A 16 2.65 -14.80 -15.46
C ASP A 16 1.50 -14.84 -14.46
N GLU A 17 1.30 -15.97 -13.78
CA GLU A 17 0.34 -16.11 -12.68
C GLU A 17 0.70 -15.22 -11.48
N GLU A 18 1.97 -15.21 -11.06
CA GLU A 18 2.43 -14.37 -9.96
C GLU A 18 2.25 -12.88 -10.27
N ASN A 19 2.63 -12.46 -11.48
CA ASN A 19 2.42 -11.09 -11.95
C ASN A 19 0.94 -10.69 -12.01
N ALA A 20 0.04 -11.63 -12.33
CA ALA A 20 -1.39 -11.38 -12.30
C ALA A 20 -1.90 -11.18 -10.86
N ARG A 21 -1.49 -12.05 -9.93
CA ARG A 21 -1.85 -11.96 -8.51
C ARG A 21 -1.36 -10.67 -7.86
N ASN A 22 -0.12 -10.27 -8.13
CA ASN A 22 0.44 -9.03 -7.58
C ASN A 22 -0.31 -7.79 -8.09
N ARG A 23 -0.70 -7.79 -9.37
CA ARG A 23 -1.52 -6.71 -9.96
C ARG A 23 -2.91 -6.64 -9.36
N GLU A 24 -3.57 -7.78 -9.17
CA GLU A 24 -4.88 -7.83 -8.52
C GLU A 24 -4.81 -7.35 -7.07
N GLN A 25 -3.79 -7.79 -6.32
CA GLN A 25 -3.57 -7.35 -4.94
C GLN A 25 -3.30 -5.85 -4.86
N GLN A 26 -2.47 -5.31 -5.75
CA GLN A 26 -2.21 -3.88 -5.84
C GLN A 26 -3.49 -3.09 -6.10
N GLN A 27 -4.32 -3.52 -7.07
CA GLN A 27 -5.58 -2.85 -7.37
C GLN A 27 -6.51 -2.85 -6.14
N ASN A 28 -6.65 -4.00 -5.46
CA ASN A 28 -7.44 -4.10 -4.24
C ASN A 28 -6.97 -3.13 -3.14
N ARG A 29 -5.66 -2.88 -3.01
CA ARG A 29 -5.11 -1.92 -2.06
C ARG A 29 -5.47 -0.48 -2.44
N PHE A 30 -5.35 -0.10 -3.71
CA PHE A 30 -5.74 1.24 -4.15
C PHE A 30 -7.25 1.48 -4.12
N ASP A 31 -8.07 0.44 -4.31
CA ASP A 31 -9.52 0.52 -4.14
C ASP A 31 -9.91 0.75 -2.67
N GLU A 32 -9.23 0.08 -1.74
CA GLU A 32 -9.38 0.35 -0.31
C GLU A 32 -8.94 1.77 0.05
N LEU A 33 -7.81 2.24 -0.48
CA LEU A 33 -7.37 3.63 -0.30
C LEU A 33 -8.36 4.63 -0.86
N SER A 34 -8.97 4.34 -2.02
CA SER A 34 -9.99 5.21 -2.62
C SER A 34 -11.18 5.41 -1.68
N LYS A 35 -11.58 4.37 -0.94
CA LYS A 35 -12.63 4.48 0.10
C LYS A 35 -12.17 5.27 1.33
N ILE A 36 -10.93 5.14 1.76
CA ILE A 36 -10.36 5.89 2.90
C ILE A 36 -10.24 7.39 2.58
N TYR A 37 -9.98 7.71 1.31
CA TYR A 37 -9.80 9.07 0.81
C TYR A 37 -11.03 9.67 0.12
N ASP A 38 -12.14 8.92 0.07
CA ASP A 38 -13.43 9.43 -0.37
C ASP A 38 -13.82 10.65 0.46
N LYS A 39 -14.09 11.77 -0.23
CA LYS A 39 -14.44 13.05 0.40
C LYS A 39 -15.82 13.01 1.07
N ASN A 40 -16.73 12.25 0.49
CA ASN A 40 -18.14 12.23 0.86
C ASN A 40 -18.40 11.24 1.99
N SER A 41 -17.72 10.09 1.94
CA SER A 41 -17.87 9.04 2.95
C SER A 41 -16.56 8.28 3.19
N PRO A 42 -15.56 8.90 3.87
CA PRO A 42 -14.27 8.27 4.10
C PRO A 42 -14.39 7.06 5.04
N SER A 43 -13.89 5.90 4.61
CA SER A 43 -13.64 4.78 5.52
C SER A 43 -12.62 5.18 6.59
N GLN A 44 -12.89 4.79 7.82
CA GLN A 44 -11.96 4.93 8.95
C GLN A 44 -11.22 3.63 9.26
N GLU A 45 -11.39 2.60 8.44
CA GLU A 45 -10.82 1.28 8.65
C GLU A 45 -9.89 0.90 7.49
N LEU A 46 -8.76 0.27 7.83
CA LEU A 46 -7.77 -0.28 6.91
C LEU A 46 -7.49 -1.73 7.30
N THR A 47 -7.46 -2.65 6.34
CA THR A 47 -7.20 -4.07 6.60
C THR A 47 -5.81 -4.46 6.10
N ILE A 48 -4.99 -4.98 7.01
CA ILE A 48 -3.64 -5.49 6.72
C ILE A 48 -3.56 -6.91 7.27
N ASP A 49 -3.27 -7.87 6.39
CA ASP A 49 -3.04 -9.28 6.78
C ASP A 49 -4.19 -9.87 7.64
N GLY A 50 -5.43 -9.55 7.27
CA GLY A 50 -6.63 -9.98 8.00
C GLY A 50 -6.93 -9.20 9.30
N GLN A 51 -6.06 -8.26 9.69
CA GLN A 51 -6.27 -7.39 10.84
C GLN A 51 -6.82 -6.03 10.40
N THR A 52 -7.98 -5.66 10.92
CA THR A 52 -8.55 -4.32 10.72
C THR A 52 -8.00 -3.36 11.77
N ILE A 53 -7.44 -2.23 11.31
CA ILE A 53 -7.01 -1.12 12.14
C ILE A 53 -7.89 0.11 11.89
N ARG A 54 -8.02 0.95 12.91
CA ARG A 54 -8.86 2.15 12.87
C ARG A 54 -8.06 3.43 12.78
N GLN A 55 -8.62 4.40 12.08
CA GLN A 55 -8.05 5.73 11.98
C GLN A 55 -8.08 6.40 13.36
N GLY A 56 -6.94 6.91 13.77
CA GLY A 56 -6.74 7.66 15.00
C GLY A 56 -6.72 9.17 14.82
N SER A 57 -6.32 9.86 15.89
CA SER A 57 -6.11 11.30 15.90
C SER A 57 -4.78 11.70 15.23
N GLY A 58 -4.69 12.95 14.75
CA GLY A 58 -3.45 13.53 14.22
C GLY A 58 -3.26 13.42 12.70
N GLY A 59 -4.21 12.82 11.99
CA GLY A 59 -4.33 12.95 10.53
C GLY A 59 -4.88 14.33 10.14
N ASN A 60 -4.80 14.65 8.84
CA ASN A 60 -5.50 15.80 8.29
C ASN A 60 -6.65 15.33 7.39
N ARG A 61 -7.60 16.23 7.09
CA ARG A 61 -8.78 15.87 6.29
C ARG A 61 -8.44 15.46 4.86
N TYR A 62 -7.27 15.85 4.34
CA TYR A 62 -6.97 15.85 2.92
C TYR A 62 -6.05 14.70 2.47
N THR A 63 -4.85 14.60 3.02
CA THR A 63 -3.78 13.75 2.48
C THR A 63 -3.14 12.83 3.51
N THR A 64 -3.22 13.14 4.81
CA THR A 64 -2.56 12.35 5.85
C THR A 64 -3.59 11.58 6.68
N ARG A 65 -3.49 10.26 6.67
CA ARG A 65 -4.27 9.36 7.53
C ARG A 65 -3.35 8.71 8.56
N VAL A 66 -3.79 8.67 9.81
CA VAL A 66 -3.05 8.04 10.92
C VAL A 66 -3.89 6.88 11.42
N PHE A 67 -3.33 5.69 11.48
CA PHE A 67 -4.00 4.48 11.95
C PHE A 67 -3.32 3.93 13.21
N GLU A 68 -4.13 3.42 14.13
CA GLU A 68 -3.69 2.71 15.34
C GLU A 68 -3.22 1.31 14.96
N SER A 69 -1.91 1.09 15.00
CA SER A 69 -1.23 -0.10 14.48
C SER A 69 -0.51 -0.91 15.57
N GLN A 70 -0.89 -0.73 16.84
CA GLN A 70 -0.27 -1.44 17.97
C GLN A 70 -0.45 -2.96 17.90
N ASN A 71 -1.44 -3.44 17.15
CA ASN A 71 -1.67 -4.85 16.87
C ASN A 71 -0.95 -5.39 15.62
N LEU A 72 -0.26 -4.53 14.85
CA LEU A 72 0.50 -4.90 13.67
C LEU A 72 1.99 -5.00 13.99
N THR A 73 2.65 -5.94 13.33
CA THR A 73 4.11 -6.04 13.27
C THR A 73 4.69 -5.11 12.21
N ASP A 74 5.96 -4.76 12.35
CA ASP A 74 6.69 -3.97 11.34
C ASP A 74 6.71 -4.69 9.96
N ASN A 75 6.81 -6.02 9.95
CA ASN A 75 6.79 -6.81 8.72
C ASN A 75 5.41 -6.76 8.02
N GLN A 76 4.31 -6.71 8.77
CA GLN A 76 2.98 -6.56 8.16
C GLN A 76 2.82 -5.18 7.49
N ILE A 77 3.35 -4.14 8.11
CA ILE A 77 3.36 -2.78 7.52
C ILE A 77 4.28 -2.74 6.30
N TYR A 78 5.44 -3.39 6.37
CA TYR A 78 6.37 -3.52 5.25
C TYR A 78 5.72 -4.24 4.07
N ASN A 79 5.12 -5.40 4.32
CA ASN A 79 4.43 -6.18 3.30
C ASN A 79 3.26 -5.40 2.70
N TYR A 80 2.49 -4.66 3.50
CA TYR A 80 1.44 -3.78 2.99
C TYR A 80 1.98 -2.74 1.99
N ALA A 81 3.16 -2.16 2.24
CA ALA A 81 3.79 -1.24 1.31
C ALA A 81 4.24 -1.92 -0.01
N GLU A 82 4.69 -3.19 0.05
CA GLU A 82 4.98 -3.99 -1.14
C GLU A 82 3.72 -4.38 -1.91
N GLN A 83 2.60 -4.66 -1.22
CA GLN A 83 1.30 -4.90 -1.85
C GLN A 83 0.81 -3.66 -2.61
N LEU A 84 0.98 -2.46 -2.04
CA LEU A 84 0.71 -1.20 -2.75
C LEU A 84 1.62 -1.02 -3.98
N ALA A 85 2.86 -1.50 -3.91
CA ALA A 85 3.80 -1.44 -5.02
C ALA A 85 3.55 -2.51 -6.10
N GLY A 86 2.92 -3.63 -5.76
CA GLY A 86 2.83 -4.81 -6.63
C GLY A 86 4.18 -5.46 -6.92
N GLN A 87 5.23 -5.07 -6.20
CA GLN A 87 6.62 -5.53 -6.36
C GLN A 87 7.44 -5.20 -5.10
N PRO A 88 8.61 -5.82 -4.92
CA PRO A 88 9.48 -5.54 -3.78
C PRO A 88 9.95 -4.08 -3.72
N LEU A 89 10.12 -3.57 -2.50
CA LEU A 89 10.73 -2.25 -2.29
C LEU A 89 12.26 -2.34 -2.30
N THR A 90 12.92 -1.31 -2.85
CA THR A 90 14.38 -1.19 -2.77
C THR A 90 14.78 -0.44 -1.51
N LYS A 91 15.67 -1.02 -0.70
CA LYS A 91 16.25 -0.33 0.47
C LYS A 91 17.20 0.77 0.01
N VAL A 92 16.89 2.01 0.38
CA VAL A 92 17.77 3.17 0.12
C VAL A 92 18.76 3.35 1.27
N LYS A 93 18.27 3.19 2.50
CA LYS A 93 19.05 3.17 3.74
C LYS A 93 18.23 2.53 4.85
N ASP A 94 18.83 2.33 6.02
CA ASP A 94 18.12 1.82 7.18
C ASP A 94 16.86 2.64 7.45
N GLY A 95 15.72 1.95 7.49
CA GLY A 95 14.44 2.58 7.75
C GLY A 95 13.83 3.36 6.59
N ILE A 96 14.40 3.31 5.36
CA ILE A 96 13.80 3.90 4.16
C ILE A 96 13.87 2.94 2.96
N TYR A 97 12.71 2.61 2.42
CA TYR A 97 12.51 1.70 1.29
C TYR A 97 11.63 2.38 0.24
N THR A 98 11.92 2.20 -1.04
CA THR A 98 11.16 2.89 -2.09
C THR A 98 11.11 2.13 -3.40
N THR A 99 10.13 2.46 -4.22
CA THR A 99 10.07 2.07 -5.63
C THR A 99 9.40 3.16 -6.46
N ARG A 100 9.67 3.16 -7.77
CA ARG A 100 8.98 3.95 -8.78
C ARG A 100 8.35 3.03 -9.81
N LEU A 101 7.04 3.15 -9.98
CA LEU A 101 6.27 2.36 -10.93
C LEU A 101 6.29 3.00 -12.32
N GLN A 102 5.94 2.22 -13.34
CA GLN A 102 5.92 2.67 -14.74
C GLN A 102 4.91 3.80 -14.99
N ASP A 103 3.81 3.83 -14.23
CA ASP A 103 2.79 4.88 -14.29
C ASP A 103 3.21 6.20 -13.63
N GLY A 104 4.43 6.26 -13.09
CA GLY A 104 4.99 7.43 -12.40
C GLY A 104 4.73 7.47 -10.89
N THR A 105 3.97 6.51 -10.35
CA THR A 105 3.74 6.38 -8.90
C THR A 105 5.08 6.17 -8.20
N ASN A 106 5.37 6.95 -7.16
CA ASN A 106 6.46 6.68 -6.23
C ASN A 106 5.88 6.26 -4.89
N ILE A 107 6.37 5.15 -4.35
CA ILE A 107 6.01 4.63 -3.03
C ILE A 107 7.25 4.65 -2.17
N THR A 108 7.15 5.21 -0.96
CA THR A 108 8.23 5.21 0.03
C THR A 108 7.68 4.75 1.36
N LEU A 109 8.28 3.71 1.93
CA LEU A 109 8.08 3.30 3.32
C LEU A 109 9.23 3.85 4.15
N ARG A 110 8.92 4.57 5.24
CA ARG A 110 9.93 5.12 6.15
C ARG A 110 9.55 5.05 7.61
N ASN A 111 10.52 4.77 8.49
CA ASN A 111 10.37 4.87 9.95
C ASN A 111 10.91 6.20 10.52
N ILE A 112 11.37 7.11 9.65
CA ILE A 112 11.82 8.45 10.01
C ILE A 112 10.69 9.44 9.68
N SER A 113 9.93 9.82 10.69
CA SER A 113 8.88 10.84 10.58
C SER A 113 9.29 12.10 11.34
N SER A 114 9.20 13.27 10.70
CA SER A 114 9.46 14.57 11.32
C SER A 114 8.24 15.15 12.05
N SER A 115 7.11 14.44 12.05
CA SER A 115 5.85 14.93 12.64
C SER A 115 5.59 14.31 14.01
N ASN A 116 4.96 15.09 14.91
CA ASN A 116 4.58 14.65 16.25
C ASN A 116 3.31 13.76 16.28
N THR A 117 3.25 12.77 15.39
CA THR A 117 2.11 11.83 15.30
C THR A 117 2.35 10.52 16.06
N GLY A 118 3.56 10.29 16.58
CA GLY A 118 3.95 9.03 17.22
C GLY A 118 4.04 7.85 16.25
N ALA A 119 4.10 8.10 14.94
CA ALA A 119 4.09 7.04 13.94
C ALA A 119 5.43 6.30 13.90
N ARG A 120 5.39 4.97 13.97
CA ARG A 120 6.57 4.10 13.81
C ARG A 120 6.93 3.87 12.35
N TRP A 121 5.94 3.89 11.46
CA TRP A 121 6.11 3.76 10.01
C TRP A 121 5.19 4.73 9.26
N THR A 122 5.62 5.17 8.10
CA THR A 122 4.88 6.03 7.18
C THR A 122 5.04 5.51 5.76
N VAL A 123 3.92 5.36 5.05
CA VAL A 123 3.89 5.09 3.61
C VAL A 123 3.49 6.36 2.89
N ASP A 124 4.40 6.92 2.10
CA ASP A 124 4.15 8.02 1.17
C ASP A 124 3.84 7.45 -0.21
N ILE A 125 2.76 7.92 -0.83
CA ILE A 125 2.40 7.57 -2.21
C ILE A 125 2.24 8.88 -2.99
N LYS A 126 2.99 9.01 -4.09
CA LYS A 126 3.04 10.23 -4.89
C LYS A 126 2.82 9.95 -6.36
N GLY A 127 2.01 10.77 -7.01
CA GLY A 127 1.78 10.72 -8.45
C GLY A 127 0.93 9.55 -8.92
N ASN A 128 0.21 8.88 -8.03
CA ASN A 128 -0.64 7.77 -8.43
C ASN A 128 -1.86 8.26 -9.24
N PRO A 129 -2.11 7.72 -10.46
CA PRO A 129 -3.21 8.17 -11.31
C PRO A 129 -4.59 7.98 -10.69
N GLN A 130 -4.85 6.84 -10.03
CA GLN A 130 -6.14 6.55 -9.39
C GLN A 130 -6.43 7.54 -8.25
N MET A 131 -5.44 7.80 -7.38
CA MET A 131 -5.60 8.79 -6.30
C MET A 131 -5.78 10.22 -6.82
N THR A 132 -5.12 10.55 -7.94
CA THR A 132 -5.23 11.88 -8.57
C THR A 132 -6.60 12.13 -9.21
N GLN A 133 -7.31 11.07 -9.61
CA GLN A 133 -8.65 11.16 -10.20
C GLN A 133 -9.77 11.32 -9.17
N LEU A 134 -9.49 11.09 -7.88
CA LEU A 134 -10.45 11.37 -6.80
C LEU A 134 -10.77 12.87 -6.74
N GLU A 135 -11.95 13.23 -6.23
CA GLU A 135 -12.43 14.62 -6.17
C GLU A 135 -11.45 15.61 -5.51
N ASN A 136 -10.58 15.13 -4.62
CA ASN A 136 -9.59 15.94 -3.92
C ASN A 136 -8.27 16.13 -4.70
N GLY A 137 -8.11 15.50 -5.88
CA GLY A 137 -6.91 15.61 -6.70
C GLY A 137 -5.63 15.18 -5.97
N LEU A 138 -5.66 14.02 -5.32
CA LEU A 138 -4.64 13.62 -4.34
C LEU A 138 -3.33 13.21 -5.01
N ARG A 139 -2.49 14.20 -5.29
CA ARG A 139 -1.15 13.99 -5.87
C ARG A 139 -0.16 13.36 -4.91
N ASN A 140 -0.36 13.54 -3.61
CA ASN A 140 0.46 12.98 -2.55
C ASN A 140 -0.43 12.58 -1.37
N ILE A 141 -0.29 11.35 -0.91
CA ILE A 141 -0.95 10.86 0.31
C ILE A 141 0.08 10.22 1.25
N GLU A 142 -0.23 10.27 2.55
CA GLU A 142 0.63 9.79 3.61
C GLU A 142 -0.21 8.93 4.57
N ILE A 143 0.17 7.66 4.74
CA ILE A 143 -0.46 6.73 5.68
C ILE A 143 0.53 6.48 6.80
N LYS A 144 0.13 6.83 8.02
CA LYS A 144 0.95 6.69 9.22
C LYS A 144 0.44 5.56 10.10
N PHE A 145 1.36 4.76 10.58
CA PHE A 145 1.12 3.65 11.50
C PHE A 145 1.65 4.04 12.87
N ARG A 146 0.75 4.26 13.84
CA ARG A 146 1.05 4.64 15.22
C ARG A 146 1.07 3.43 16.15
#